data_AF-A0A1V4DXM1-F1
#
_entry.id   AF-A0A1V4DXM1-F1
#
_cell.length_a   1.000
_cell.length_b   1.000
_cell.length_c   1.000
_cell.angle_alpha   90.00
_cell.angle_beta   90.00
_cell.angle_gamma   90.00
#
_symmetry.space_group_name_H-M   'P 1'
#
loop_
_entity.id
_entity.type
_entity.pdbx_description
1 polymer ?
#
loop_
_entity_poly.entity_id
_entity_poly.type
_entity_poly.pdbx_seq_one_letter_code
_entity_poly.pdbx_strand_id
1 'polypeptide(L)'
;MSRAEWVVRHLPEMTAGLRPALRAHLIHTLRPDDLTAAAAIDATAHPTGLHLHDVSRDGIPYVGIELAGDLGALLHGSRVVAFGDTAVAARRRLAEEDATGSRTGLDEVLIGHWSSAPYDYGVMETSECELRADGTGWSLLAHLGGEWVTWLTWRCPSPGLLELRTEGGQASRHRYVVTAAPVTSVTFEEPVELCHQYAKSG
;
A
#
# COMPACT_ATOMS: atom_id res chain seq x y z
N MET A 1 -9.45 -10.88 20.75
CA MET A 1 -9.15 -11.82 19.65
C MET A 1 -7.75 -12.34 19.87
N SER A 2 -7.58 -13.66 19.92
CA SER A 2 -6.28 -14.28 20.10
C SER A 2 -5.44 -14.15 18.82
N ARG A 3 -4.11 -14.28 18.95
CA ARG A 3 -3.20 -14.23 17.79
C ARG A 3 -3.49 -15.31 16.76
N ALA A 4 -3.83 -16.52 17.22
CA ALA A 4 -4.22 -17.62 16.36
C ALA A 4 -5.53 -17.31 15.60
N GLU A 5 -6.51 -16.69 16.26
CA GLU A 5 -7.76 -16.26 15.63
C GLU A 5 -7.52 -15.16 14.58
N TRP A 6 -6.63 -14.19 14.86
CA TRP A 6 -6.29 -13.16 13.87
C TRP A 6 -5.65 -13.78 12.62
N VAL A 7 -4.70 -14.71 12.78
CA VAL A 7 -4.03 -15.36 11.65
C VAL A 7 -5.02 -16.16 10.82
N VAL A 8 -5.81 -17.03 11.43
CA VAL A 8 -6.79 -17.86 10.69
C VAL A 8 -7.76 -16.99 9.90
N ARG A 9 -8.15 -15.83 10.45
CA ARG A 9 -9.07 -14.89 9.79
C ARG A 9 -8.46 -14.15 8.61
N HIS A 10 -7.22 -13.69 8.70
CA HIS A 10 -6.61 -12.79 7.70
C HIS A 10 -5.59 -13.48 6.80
N LEU A 11 -5.18 -14.71 7.09
CA LEU A 11 -4.24 -15.48 6.26
C LEU A 11 -4.67 -15.60 4.79
N PRO A 12 -5.95 -15.85 4.45
CA PRO A 12 -6.37 -15.90 3.05
C PRO A 12 -6.14 -14.57 2.31
N GLU A 13 -6.49 -13.45 2.94
CA GLU A 13 -6.31 -12.10 2.38
C GLU A 13 -4.83 -11.75 2.25
N MET A 14 -4.03 -12.04 3.28
CA MET A 14 -2.59 -11.84 3.24
C MET A 14 -1.93 -12.66 2.15
N THR A 15 -2.32 -13.93 1.97
CA THR A 15 -1.77 -14.78 0.93
C THR A 15 -2.16 -14.31 -0.47
N ALA A 16 -3.39 -13.81 -0.64
CA ALA A 16 -3.85 -13.22 -1.89
C ALA A 16 -3.09 -11.92 -2.24
N GLY A 17 -2.82 -11.06 -1.24
CA GLY A 17 -2.09 -9.80 -1.41
C GLY A 17 -0.57 -9.92 -1.43
N LEU A 18 -0.02 -11.09 -1.04
CA LEU A 18 1.42 -11.30 -0.88
C LEU A 18 2.20 -11.10 -2.17
N ARG A 19 1.72 -11.69 -3.27
CA ARG A 19 2.41 -11.61 -4.57
C ARG A 19 2.46 -10.17 -5.11
N PRO A 20 1.33 -9.42 -5.17
CA PRO A 20 1.37 -7.99 -5.48
C PRO A 20 2.30 -7.18 -4.58
N ALA A 21 2.26 -7.42 -3.27
CA ALA A 21 3.07 -6.69 -2.29
C ALA A 21 4.58 -6.93 -2.46
N LEU A 22 4.98 -8.18 -2.71
CA LEU A 22 6.37 -8.53 -2.97
C LEU A 22 6.87 -7.94 -4.27
N ARG A 23 6.05 -7.99 -5.33
CA ARG A 23 6.37 -7.38 -6.63
C ARG A 23 6.61 -5.88 -6.48
N ALA A 24 5.70 -5.18 -5.79
CA ALA A 24 5.84 -3.76 -5.52
C ALA A 24 7.11 -3.46 -4.70
N HIS A 25 7.36 -4.22 -3.63
CA HIS A 25 8.56 -4.06 -2.80
C HIS A 25 9.84 -4.22 -3.62
N LEU A 26 9.96 -5.30 -4.40
CA LEU A 26 11.13 -5.58 -5.22
C LEU A 26 11.41 -4.51 -6.27
N ILE A 27 10.37 -3.99 -6.94
CA ILE A 27 10.52 -2.89 -7.91
C ILE A 27 11.09 -1.63 -7.23
N HIS A 28 10.96 -1.50 -5.91
CA HIS A 28 11.35 -0.29 -5.18
C HIS A 28 12.63 -0.43 -4.37
N THR A 29 13.06 -1.65 -4.06
CA THR A 29 14.25 -1.92 -3.25
C THR A 29 15.40 -2.55 -4.01
N LEU A 30 15.16 -3.14 -5.19
CA LEU A 30 16.19 -3.75 -6.02
C LEU A 30 16.79 -2.79 -7.05
N ARG A 31 18.05 -3.04 -7.44
CA ARG A 31 18.67 -2.38 -8.59
C ARG A 31 18.17 -3.06 -9.89
N PRO A 32 18.25 -2.38 -11.06
CA PRO A 32 17.74 -2.90 -12.33
C PRO A 32 18.23 -4.30 -12.72
N ASP A 33 19.41 -4.70 -12.25
CA ASP A 33 20.03 -5.99 -12.57
C ASP A 33 19.40 -7.18 -11.81
N ASP A 34 18.59 -6.93 -10.77
CA ASP A 34 17.94 -7.95 -9.95
C ASP A 34 16.48 -8.25 -10.39
N LEU A 35 16.03 -7.74 -11.54
CA LEU A 35 14.71 -8.03 -12.14
C LEU A 35 14.45 -9.54 -12.31
N THR A 36 15.51 -10.34 -12.41
CA THR A 36 15.46 -11.82 -12.44
C THR A 36 14.88 -12.40 -11.15
N ALA A 37 15.09 -11.75 -9.99
CA ALA A 37 14.48 -12.15 -8.71
C ALA A 37 12.97 -11.84 -8.68
N ALA A 38 12.53 -10.74 -9.29
CA ALA A 38 11.11 -10.41 -9.42
C ALA A 38 10.38 -11.40 -10.34
N ALA A 39 11.02 -11.87 -11.41
CA ALA A 39 10.49 -12.93 -12.28
C ALA A 39 10.41 -14.30 -11.58
N ALA A 40 11.28 -14.58 -10.61
CA ALA A 40 11.20 -15.81 -9.81
C ALA A 40 9.97 -15.83 -8.88
N ILE A 41 9.56 -14.67 -8.33
CA ILE A 41 8.37 -14.55 -7.47
C ILE A 41 7.08 -15.02 -8.18
N ASP A 42 6.95 -14.76 -9.48
CA ASP A 42 5.78 -15.19 -10.26
C ASP A 42 5.63 -16.72 -10.34
N ALA A 43 6.72 -17.48 -10.16
CA ALA A 43 6.72 -18.94 -10.14
C ALA A 43 6.84 -19.56 -8.72
N THR A 44 7.45 -18.86 -7.75
CA THR A 44 7.84 -19.44 -6.44
C THR A 44 7.18 -18.81 -5.21
N ALA A 45 6.30 -17.82 -5.35
CA ALA A 45 5.58 -17.18 -4.22
C ALA A 45 4.50 -18.07 -3.57
N HIS A 46 4.79 -19.36 -3.40
CA HIS A 46 3.99 -20.29 -2.62
C HIS A 46 4.49 -20.26 -1.19
N PRO A 47 3.66 -19.88 -0.21
CA PRO A 47 4.02 -19.93 1.20
C PRO A 47 4.38 -21.36 1.62
N THR A 48 5.55 -21.55 2.22
CA THR A 48 6.01 -22.84 2.77
C THR A 48 6.03 -22.84 4.30
N GLY A 49 6.05 -21.67 4.92
CA GLY A 49 6.10 -21.51 6.38
C GLY A 49 5.61 -20.14 6.82
N LEU A 50 5.17 -20.03 8.07
CA LEU A 50 4.62 -18.80 8.63
C LEU A 50 5.15 -18.57 10.05
N HIS A 51 5.62 -17.35 10.30
CA HIS A 51 6.21 -16.91 11.56
C HIS A 51 5.39 -15.75 12.11
N LEU A 52 4.66 -15.98 13.20
CA LEU A 52 3.94 -14.89 13.86
C LEU A 52 4.84 -14.26 14.92
N HIS A 53 5.14 -12.98 14.77
CA HIS A 53 6.03 -12.29 15.70
C HIS A 53 5.28 -11.82 16.94
N ASP A 54 5.96 -11.84 18.09
CA ASP A 54 5.45 -11.24 19.33
C ASP A 54 5.57 -9.71 19.36
N VAL A 55 5.42 -9.10 18.19
CA VAL A 55 5.57 -7.68 17.96
C VAL A 55 4.38 -7.25 17.12
N SER A 56 3.77 -6.14 17.51
CA SER A 56 2.66 -5.55 16.80
C SER A 56 2.84 -4.05 16.74
N ARG A 57 2.35 -3.46 15.66
CA ARG A 57 2.23 -2.02 15.51
C ARG A 57 0.80 -1.71 15.10
N ASP A 58 0.20 -0.72 15.75
CA ASP A 58 -1.20 -0.30 15.51
C ASP A 58 -2.21 -1.45 15.69
N GLY A 59 -1.93 -2.37 16.63
CA GLY A 59 -2.76 -3.56 16.88
C GLY A 59 -2.64 -4.66 15.82
N ILE A 60 -1.82 -4.46 14.77
CA ILE A 60 -1.58 -5.42 13.70
C ILE A 60 -0.26 -6.16 13.98
N PRO A 61 -0.27 -7.52 14.01
CA PRO A 61 0.94 -8.29 14.24
C PRO A 61 1.84 -8.29 12.99
N TYR A 62 3.15 -8.45 13.22
CA TYR A 62 4.09 -8.75 12.14
C TYR A 62 4.04 -10.25 11.82
N VAL A 63 4.09 -10.57 10.53
CA VAL A 63 4.01 -11.93 10.01
C VAL A 63 5.16 -12.17 9.06
N GLY A 64 6.02 -13.12 9.38
CA GLY A 64 6.98 -13.67 8.45
C GLY A 64 6.35 -14.76 7.60
N ILE A 65 6.66 -14.78 6.31
CA ILE A 65 6.26 -15.84 5.39
C ILE A 65 7.52 -16.38 4.73
N GLU A 66 7.75 -17.69 4.89
CA GLU A 66 8.72 -18.41 4.08
C GLU A 66 8.08 -18.77 2.75
N LEU A 67 8.85 -18.66 1.69
CA LEU A 67 8.45 -18.91 0.32
C LEU A 67 9.32 -20.02 -0.26
N ALA A 68 8.81 -20.71 -1.28
CA ALA A 68 9.61 -21.67 -2.01
C ALA A 68 10.87 -21.01 -2.63
N GLY A 69 11.95 -21.80 -2.73
CA GLY A 69 13.23 -21.32 -3.26
C GLY A 69 14.09 -20.57 -2.24
N ASP A 70 14.00 -20.94 -0.96
CA ASP A 70 14.79 -20.39 0.15
C ASP A 70 14.61 -18.87 0.38
N LEU A 71 13.43 -18.36 0.02
CA LEU A 71 13.06 -16.96 0.17
C LEU A 71 12.20 -16.73 1.42
N GLY A 72 12.29 -15.52 1.99
CA GLY A 72 11.53 -15.12 3.15
C GLY A 72 11.12 -13.65 3.08
N ALA A 73 9.91 -13.37 3.54
CA ALA A 73 9.36 -12.02 3.64
C ALA A 73 8.92 -11.75 5.08
N LEU A 74 9.14 -10.54 5.56
CA LEU A 74 8.53 -10.02 6.78
C LEU A 74 7.46 -9.01 6.38
N LEU A 75 6.25 -9.19 6.88
CA LEU A 75 5.10 -8.34 6.58
C LEU A 75 4.53 -7.67 7.83
N HIS A 76 3.95 -6.49 7.62
CA HIS A 76 3.07 -5.80 8.56
C HIS A 76 1.81 -5.40 7.80
N GLY A 77 0.69 -6.08 8.08
CA GLY A 77 -0.49 -6.01 7.21
C GLY A 77 -0.16 -6.52 5.80
N SER A 78 -0.43 -5.70 4.78
CA SER A 78 -0.09 -5.98 3.37
C SER A 78 1.30 -5.46 2.97
N ARG A 79 1.99 -4.70 3.83
CA ARG A 79 3.30 -4.12 3.53
C ARG A 79 4.42 -5.11 3.77
N VAL A 80 5.33 -5.25 2.81
CA VAL A 80 6.61 -5.97 2.98
C VAL A 80 7.61 -5.05 3.69
N VAL A 81 7.97 -5.42 4.91
CA VAL A 81 8.96 -4.75 5.76
C VAL A 81 10.37 -5.14 5.33
N ALA A 82 10.58 -6.42 5.02
CA ALA A 82 11.86 -6.93 4.55
C ALA A 82 11.64 -8.16 3.65
N PHE A 83 12.57 -8.39 2.73
CA PHE A 83 12.60 -9.54 1.83
C PHE A 83 14.02 -10.05 1.64
N GLY A 84 14.21 -11.35 1.57
CA GLY A 84 15.53 -11.97 1.40
C GLY A 84 15.47 -13.48 1.55
N ASP A 85 16.46 -14.06 2.23
CA ASP A 85 16.45 -15.48 2.57
C ASP A 85 15.32 -15.85 3.56
N THR A 86 15.06 -17.14 3.73
CA THR A 86 14.06 -17.65 4.70
C THR A 86 14.26 -17.11 6.12
N ALA A 87 15.50 -16.81 6.52
CA ALA A 87 15.79 -16.29 7.85
C ALA A 87 15.15 -14.91 8.09
N VAL A 88 14.87 -14.12 7.04
CA VAL A 88 14.13 -12.85 7.15
C VAL A 88 12.75 -13.06 7.77
N ALA A 89 12.03 -14.13 7.40
CA ALA A 89 10.69 -14.40 7.90
C ALA A 89 10.68 -14.58 9.44
N ALA A 90 11.69 -15.22 10.00
CA ALA A 90 11.81 -15.46 11.44
C ALA A 90 12.51 -14.32 12.22
N ARG A 91 12.99 -13.26 11.54
CA ARG A 91 13.88 -12.27 12.16
C ARG A 91 13.10 -11.19 12.94
N ARG A 92 12.74 -11.52 14.18
CA ARG A 92 12.01 -10.64 15.13
C ARG A 92 12.60 -9.23 15.25
N ARG A 93 13.92 -9.10 15.27
CA ARG A 93 14.60 -7.79 15.39
C ARG A 93 14.16 -6.79 14.31
N LEU A 94 13.91 -7.25 13.08
CA LEU A 94 13.43 -6.37 11.99
C LEU A 94 12.01 -5.86 12.26
N ALA A 95 11.16 -6.69 12.87
CA ALA A 95 9.83 -6.28 13.29
C ALA A 95 9.89 -5.26 14.43
N GLU A 96 10.82 -5.41 15.39
CA GLU A 96 11.02 -4.46 16.49
C GLU A 96 11.57 -3.12 15.99
N GLU A 97 12.55 -3.16 15.08
CA GLU A 97 13.14 -1.97 14.46
C GLU A 97 12.09 -1.20 13.64
N ASP A 98 11.29 -1.90 12.84
CA ASP A 98 10.21 -1.27 12.08
C ASP A 98 9.07 -0.79 12.99
N ALA A 99 8.70 -1.55 14.03
CA ALA A 99 7.63 -1.15 14.98
C ALA A 99 7.97 0.11 15.77
N THR A 100 9.24 0.27 16.14
CA THR A 100 9.76 1.44 16.88
C THR A 100 10.17 2.59 15.96
N GLY A 101 10.34 2.32 14.66
CA GLY A 101 10.66 3.32 13.66
C GLY A 101 9.56 4.38 13.55
N SER A 102 9.94 5.65 13.49
CA SER A 102 9.03 6.73 13.15
C SER A 102 8.41 6.43 11.78
N ARG A 103 7.07 6.39 11.68
CA ARG A 103 6.40 6.25 10.38
C ARG A 103 6.60 7.57 9.64
N THR A 104 7.68 7.71 8.91
CA THR A 104 7.86 8.85 8.01
C THR A 104 6.98 8.60 6.80
N GLY A 105 5.83 9.27 6.79
CA GLY A 105 5.07 9.49 5.59
C GLY A 105 3.87 8.61 5.37
N LEU A 106 2.94 8.56 6.31
CA LEU A 106 1.52 8.54 5.95
C LEU A 106 0.85 9.65 6.75
N ASP A 107 -0.01 10.41 6.08
CA ASP A 107 -0.88 11.37 6.74
C ASP A 107 -2.24 10.72 6.95
N GLU A 108 -2.60 10.46 8.20
CA GLU A 108 -3.84 9.77 8.56
C GLU A 108 -5.08 10.49 8.01
N VAL A 109 -5.00 11.81 7.80
CA VAL A 109 -6.10 12.59 7.26
C VAL A 109 -6.49 12.10 5.85
N LEU A 110 -5.53 11.57 5.09
CA LEU A 110 -5.70 11.08 3.73
C LEU A 110 -6.30 9.67 3.67
N ILE A 111 -6.35 8.93 4.78
CA ILE A 111 -6.88 7.56 4.79
C ILE A 111 -8.40 7.58 4.56
N GLY A 112 -8.89 6.78 3.62
CA GLY A 112 -10.32 6.63 3.32
C GLY A 112 -10.62 6.79 1.84
N HIS A 113 -11.91 6.87 1.52
CA HIS A 113 -12.43 7.05 0.17
C HIS A 113 -12.65 8.53 -0.16
N TRP A 114 -12.35 8.88 -1.41
CA TRP A 114 -12.35 10.25 -1.93
C TRP A 114 -13.01 10.27 -3.31
N SER A 115 -13.90 11.23 -3.55
CA SER A 115 -14.64 11.37 -4.81
C SER A 115 -14.56 12.81 -5.33
N SER A 116 -14.30 12.98 -6.63
CA SER A 116 -14.33 14.29 -7.30
C SER A 116 -15.75 14.74 -7.66
N ALA A 117 -16.75 13.85 -7.61
CA ALA A 117 -18.11 14.11 -8.10
C ALA A 117 -18.73 15.45 -7.63
N PRO A 118 -18.54 15.93 -6.38
CA PRO A 118 -19.05 17.23 -5.94
C PRO A 118 -18.42 18.46 -6.62
N TYR A 119 -17.32 18.27 -7.36
CA TYR A 119 -16.51 19.31 -7.99
C TYR A 119 -16.50 19.23 -9.53
N ASP A 120 -17.07 18.18 -10.12
CA ASP A 120 -17.02 17.90 -11.56
C ASP A 120 -18.01 18.75 -12.41
N TYR A 121 -18.22 20.03 -12.06
CA TYR A 121 -19.21 20.90 -12.70
C TYR A 121 -18.99 21.06 -14.22
N GLY A 122 -19.76 20.32 -15.02
CA GLY A 122 -19.73 20.39 -16.49
C GLY A 122 -18.69 19.49 -17.15
N VAL A 123 -18.01 18.63 -16.39
CA VAL A 123 -17.01 17.68 -16.88
C VAL A 123 -17.66 16.32 -17.10
N MET A 124 -17.23 15.57 -18.12
CA MET A 124 -17.73 14.21 -18.40
C MET A 124 -16.92 13.12 -17.71
N GLU A 125 -16.12 13.52 -16.72
CA GLU A 125 -15.11 12.73 -16.05
C GLU A 125 -15.35 12.82 -14.55
N THR A 126 -15.33 11.67 -13.88
CA THR A 126 -15.34 11.59 -12.42
C THR A 126 -14.21 10.67 -11.98
N SER A 127 -13.54 11.07 -10.91
CA SER A 127 -12.44 10.35 -10.33
C SER A 127 -12.74 9.96 -8.89
N GLU A 128 -12.39 8.73 -8.53
CA GLU A 128 -12.47 8.23 -7.17
C GLU A 128 -11.12 7.64 -6.75
N CYS A 129 -10.80 7.69 -5.45
CA CYS A 129 -9.66 6.96 -4.93
C CYS A 129 -9.85 6.54 -3.48
N GLU A 130 -9.20 5.43 -3.10
CA GLU A 130 -9.13 4.98 -1.72
C GLU A 130 -7.67 4.84 -1.30
N LEU A 131 -7.32 5.46 -0.18
CA LEU A 131 -5.99 5.36 0.43
C LEU A 131 -6.11 4.62 1.76
N ARG A 132 -5.44 3.47 1.89
CA ARG A 132 -5.55 2.60 3.06
C ARG A 132 -4.37 2.77 4.01
N ALA A 133 -4.60 2.48 5.29
CA ALA A 133 -3.61 2.62 6.35
C ALA A 133 -2.35 1.75 6.19
N ASP A 134 -2.43 0.71 5.34
CA ASP A 134 -1.30 -0.16 5.01
C ASP A 134 -0.38 0.41 3.91
N GLY A 135 -0.73 1.59 3.35
CA GLY A 135 0.02 2.23 2.26
C GLY A 135 -0.39 1.74 0.88
N THR A 136 -1.46 0.94 0.76
CA THR A 136 -2.07 0.55 -0.52
C THR A 136 -3.27 1.41 -0.85
N GLY A 137 -3.72 1.36 -2.10
CA GLY A 137 -4.91 2.07 -2.54
C GLY A 137 -5.29 1.74 -3.97
N TRP A 138 -6.30 2.45 -4.45
CA TRP A 138 -6.69 2.43 -5.85
C TRP A 138 -7.19 3.81 -6.28
N SER A 139 -7.13 4.08 -7.57
CA SER A 139 -7.83 5.18 -8.23
C SER A 139 -8.71 4.63 -9.35
N LEU A 140 -9.82 5.32 -9.61
CA LEU A 140 -10.76 5.06 -10.68
C LEU A 140 -10.96 6.35 -11.45
N LEU A 141 -10.86 6.27 -12.78
CA LEU A 141 -11.26 7.33 -13.68
C LEU A 141 -12.43 6.84 -14.53
N ALA A 142 -13.59 7.45 -14.37
CA ALA A 142 -14.78 7.20 -15.19
C ALA A 142 -14.94 8.33 -16.20
N HIS A 143 -15.15 7.99 -17.47
CA HIS A 143 -15.48 8.95 -18.53
C HIS A 143 -16.41 8.30 -19.58
N LEU A 144 -16.87 9.06 -20.58
CA LEU A 144 -17.76 8.53 -21.64
C LEU A 144 -17.22 7.29 -22.39
N GLY A 145 -15.91 7.11 -22.40
CA GLY A 145 -15.24 6.00 -23.08
C GLY A 145 -15.11 4.74 -22.23
N GLY A 146 -15.48 4.79 -20.95
CA GLY A 146 -15.38 3.68 -20.01
C GLY A 146 -14.80 4.09 -18.66
N GLU A 147 -14.50 3.07 -17.86
CA GLU A 147 -13.90 3.21 -16.54
C GLU A 147 -12.52 2.57 -16.54
N TRP A 148 -11.56 3.21 -15.88
CA TRP A 148 -10.21 2.71 -15.72
C TRP A 148 -9.85 2.67 -14.24
N VAL A 149 -9.43 1.50 -13.75
CA VAL A 149 -8.99 1.31 -12.36
C VAL A 149 -7.49 1.08 -12.32
N THR A 150 -6.81 1.81 -11.43
CA THR A 150 -5.38 1.67 -11.19
C THR A 150 -5.12 1.33 -9.73
N TRP A 151 -4.46 0.20 -9.48
CA TRP A 151 -3.96 -0.14 -8.15
C TRP A 151 -2.66 0.61 -7.88
N LEU A 152 -2.51 1.09 -6.63
CA LEU A 152 -1.38 1.93 -6.25
C LEU A 152 -0.89 1.67 -4.82
N THR A 153 0.33 2.12 -4.57
CA THR A 153 0.86 2.34 -3.22
C THR A 153 1.05 3.82 -2.99
N TRP A 154 1.02 4.25 -1.72
CA TRP A 154 1.12 5.65 -1.37
C TRP A 154 1.93 5.90 -0.09
N ARG A 155 2.51 7.10 -0.01
CA ARG A 155 3.20 7.63 1.17
C ARG A 155 3.26 9.16 1.15
N CYS A 156 3.65 9.77 2.25
CA CYS A 156 3.85 11.21 2.41
C CYS A 156 5.33 11.53 2.71
N PRO A 157 6.22 11.62 1.70
CA PRO A 157 7.66 11.80 1.92
C PRO A 157 8.02 13.05 2.75
N SER A 158 7.13 14.04 2.77
CA SER A 158 7.16 15.19 3.68
C SER A 158 5.71 15.62 3.99
N PRO A 159 5.47 16.42 5.05
CA PRO A 159 4.14 16.96 5.32
C PRO A 159 3.56 17.71 4.11
N GLY A 160 2.30 17.46 3.77
CA GLY A 160 1.61 18.11 2.65
C GLY A 160 2.09 17.67 1.25
N LEU A 161 2.88 16.59 1.15
CA LEU A 161 3.30 16.00 -0.11
C LEU A 161 2.90 14.53 -0.15
N LEU A 162 2.03 14.16 -1.09
CA LEU A 162 1.61 12.79 -1.36
C LEU A 162 2.46 12.24 -2.51
N GLU A 163 3.04 11.05 -2.34
CA GLU A 163 3.64 10.26 -3.41
C GLU A 163 2.73 9.07 -3.70
N LEU A 164 2.27 8.95 -4.94
CA LEU A 164 1.53 7.79 -5.45
C LEU A 164 2.44 6.98 -6.36
N ARG A 165 2.25 5.66 -6.37
CA ARG A 165 2.97 4.79 -7.28
C ARG A 165 2.08 3.69 -7.82
N THR A 166 1.93 3.66 -9.14
CA THR A 166 1.06 2.70 -9.83
C THR A 166 1.70 1.32 -9.89
N GLU A 167 0.92 0.29 -10.21
CA GLU A 167 1.40 -1.08 -10.39
C GLU A 167 2.50 -1.19 -11.47
N GLY A 168 2.47 -0.31 -12.48
CA GLY A 168 3.53 -0.19 -13.50
C GLY A 168 4.84 0.44 -13.00
N GLY A 169 4.92 0.82 -11.72
CA GLY A 169 6.10 1.40 -11.08
C GLY A 169 6.26 2.91 -11.30
N GLN A 170 5.35 3.55 -12.04
CA GLN A 170 5.38 4.99 -12.25
C GLN A 170 5.01 5.72 -10.96
N ALA A 171 5.90 6.61 -10.51
CA ALA A 171 5.67 7.43 -9.33
C ALA A 171 5.26 8.85 -9.72
N SER A 172 4.26 9.39 -9.03
CA SER A 172 3.84 10.78 -9.11
C SER A 172 3.82 11.41 -7.72
N ARG A 173 3.98 12.73 -7.65
CA ARG A 173 3.99 13.49 -6.39
C ARG A 173 3.07 14.68 -6.51
N HIS A 174 2.27 14.88 -5.47
CA HIS A 174 1.19 15.86 -5.45
C HIS A 174 1.25 16.62 -4.13
N ARG A 175 1.46 17.94 -4.18
CA ARG A 175 1.25 18.75 -2.98
C ARG A 175 -0.22 18.80 -2.67
N TYR A 176 -0.59 18.68 -1.40
CA TYR A 176 -1.98 18.69 -0.99
C TYR A 176 -2.25 19.57 0.22
N VAL A 177 -3.50 20.01 0.31
CA VAL A 177 -4.08 20.68 1.48
C VAL A 177 -5.41 20.01 1.79
N VAL A 178 -5.63 19.67 3.07
CA VAL A 178 -6.92 19.14 3.53
C VAL A 178 -7.70 20.23 4.27
N THR A 179 -8.98 20.34 3.95
CA THR A 179 -9.93 21.23 4.62
C THR A 179 -11.08 20.40 5.19
N ALA A 180 -11.63 20.80 6.35
CA ALA A 180 -12.61 20.00 7.08
C ALA A 180 -14.08 20.41 6.87
N ALA A 181 -14.35 21.61 6.36
CA ALA A 181 -15.69 22.19 6.27
C ALA A 181 -15.95 22.82 4.89
N PRO A 182 -17.19 22.75 4.36
CA PRO A 182 -18.39 22.10 4.91
C PRO A 182 -18.40 20.56 4.80
N VAL A 183 -17.51 20.00 3.98
CA VAL A 183 -17.22 18.57 3.86
C VAL A 183 -15.70 18.43 3.90
N THR A 184 -15.19 17.35 4.48
CA THR A 184 -13.74 17.10 4.44
C THR A 184 -13.31 16.93 2.98
N SER A 185 -12.36 17.73 2.52
CA SER A 185 -11.89 17.69 1.15
C SER A 185 -10.37 17.82 1.09
N VAL A 186 -9.77 17.19 0.09
CA VAL A 186 -8.36 17.32 -0.26
C VAL A 186 -8.25 18.05 -1.59
N THR A 187 -7.36 19.03 -1.65
CA THR A 187 -7.01 19.75 -2.87
C THR A 187 -5.54 19.48 -3.21
N PHE A 188 -5.26 19.12 -4.45
CA PHE A 188 -3.92 18.87 -4.98
C PHE A 188 -3.47 19.99 -5.91
N GLU A 189 -2.20 20.40 -5.80
CA GLU A 189 -1.57 21.38 -6.70
C GLU A 189 -1.51 20.83 -8.13
N GLU A 190 -0.92 19.65 -8.31
CA GLU A 190 -1.01 18.85 -9.55
C GLU A 190 -2.16 17.84 -9.45
N PRO A 191 -2.96 17.65 -10.51
CA PRO A 191 -4.12 16.78 -10.45
C PRO A 191 -3.70 15.33 -10.15
N VAL A 192 -4.45 14.67 -9.29
CA VAL A 192 -4.44 13.20 -9.18
C VAL A 192 -5.45 12.71 -10.19
N GLU A 193 -5.05 11.78 -11.07
CA GLU A 193 -5.79 11.50 -12.31
C GLU A 193 -6.02 12.81 -13.10
N LEU A 194 -7.29 13.23 -13.25
CA LEU A 194 -7.67 14.48 -13.92
C LEU A 194 -8.24 15.53 -12.97
N CYS A 195 -8.35 15.23 -11.67
CA CYS A 195 -9.05 16.09 -10.71
C CYS A 195 -8.08 16.70 -9.68
N HIS A 196 -8.28 17.98 -9.39
CA HIS A 196 -7.55 18.70 -8.35
C HIS A 196 -8.19 18.58 -6.98
N GLN A 197 -9.47 18.25 -6.89
CA GLN A 197 -10.20 18.29 -5.63
C GLN A 197 -11.07 17.07 -5.46
N TYR A 198 -11.02 16.51 -4.25
CA TYR A 198 -11.80 15.35 -3.86
C TYR A 198 -12.44 15.56 -2.50
N ALA A 199 -13.67 15.11 -2.36
CA ALA A 199 -14.42 15.12 -1.11
C ALA A 199 -14.31 13.74 -0.47
N LYS A 200 -14.07 13.72 0.83
CA LYS A 200 -14.04 12.48 1.59
C LYS A 200 -15.44 11.93 1.70
N SER A 201 -15.62 10.67 1.34
CA SER A 201 -16.84 9.95 1.63
C SER A 201 -16.83 9.52 3.09
N GLY A 202 -17.91 9.83 3.82
CA GLY A 202 -18.07 9.51 5.24
C GLY A 202 -18.36 8.04 5.49
#